data_AF-A0A7V7SXP1-F1
#
_entry.id   AF-A0A7V7SXP1-F1
#
_cell.length_a   1.000
_cell.length_b   1.000
_cell.length_c   1.000
_cell.angle_alpha   90.00
_cell.angle_beta   90.00
_cell.angle_gamma   90.00
#
_symmetry.space_group_name_H-M   'P 1'
#
loop_
_entity.id
_entity.type
_entity.pdbx_description
1 polymer ?
#
loop_
_entity_poly.entity_id
_entity_poly.type
_entity_poly.pdbx_seq_one_letter_code
_entity_poly.pdbx_strand_id
1 'polypeptide(L)'
;MRERLLKLAEDEGDTVCDVAAREVVFCRGFDRFPTPLLQERFAWMAHDPDIEREELLDRIRRWIHAREQVLDLPTACDVMKEEGDLCRGWATFNLEKLAASYQELFGQAVEVVADPQIVEP
;
A
#
# COMPACT_ATOMS: atom_id res chain seq x y z
N MET A 1 9.90 -10.35 0.31
CA MET A 1 8.93 -9.45 0.98
C MET A 1 7.70 -9.22 0.10
N ARG A 2 7.84 -8.55 -1.05
CA ARG A 2 6.75 -8.32 -2.04
C ARG A 2 6.00 -9.61 -2.43
N GLU A 3 6.71 -10.66 -2.82
CA GLU A 3 6.10 -11.96 -3.22
C GLU A 3 5.28 -12.62 -2.11
N ARG A 4 5.69 -12.48 -0.84
CA ARG A 4 4.96 -13.06 0.29
C ARG A 4 3.66 -12.30 0.56
N LEU A 5 3.69 -10.97 0.46
CA LEU A 5 2.52 -10.12 0.61
C LEU A 5 1.51 -10.38 -0.51
N LEU A 6 2.00 -10.56 -1.74
CA LEU A 6 1.18 -10.95 -2.89
C LEU A 6 0.46 -12.28 -2.63
N LYS A 7 1.18 -13.28 -2.14
CA LYS A 7 0.56 -14.56 -1.79
C LYS A 7 -0.51 -14.44 -0.70
N LEU A 8 -0.27 -13.60 0.31
CA LEU A 8 -1.25 -13.35 1.38
C LEU A 8 -2.49 -12.57 0.89
N ALA A 9 -2.31 -11.68 -0.08
CA ALA A 9 -3.37 -10.90 -0.70
C ALA A 9 -4.25 -11.75 -1.65
N GLU A 10 -3.64 -12.62 -2.46
CA GLU A 10 -4.33 -13.50 -3.40
C GLU A 10 -5.27 -14.50 -2.72
N ASP A 11 -4.88 -15.05 -1.56
CA ASP A 11 -5.68 -16.06 -0.86
C ASP A 11 -6.99 -15.49 -0.26
N GLU A 12 -7.10 -14.16 -0.10
CA GLU A 12 -8.21 -13.50 0.59
C GLU A 12 -8.98 -12.47 -0.26
N GLY A 13 -8.50 -12.15 -1.47
CA GLY A 13 -9.10 -11.10 -2.32
C GLY A 13 -8.84 -9.68 -1.79
N ASP A 14 -7.87 -9.54 -0.88
CA ASP A 14 -7.45 -8.31 -0.24
C ASP A 14 -6.36 -7.61 -1.06
N THR A 15 -6.23 -6.28 -0.91
CA THR A 15 -5.02 -5.60 -1.42
C THR A 15 -3.82 -5.88 -0.50
N VAL A 16 -2.60 -5.72 -1.01
CA VAL A 16 -1.39 -5.71 -0.16
C VAL A 16 -1.48 -4.63 0.94
N CYS A 17 -2.25 -3.55 0.73
CA CYS A 17 -2.50 -2.54 1.75
C CYS A 17 -3.40 -3.06 2.88
N ASP A 18 -4.37 -3.91 2.60
CA ASP A 18 -5.25 -4.53 3.61
C ASP A 18 -4.50 -5.55 4.45
N VAL A 19 -3.68 -6.40 3.80
CA VAL A 19 -2.75 -7.30 4.51
C VAL A 19 -1.82 -6.49 5.41
N ALA A 20 -1.27 -5.37 4.93
CA ALA A 20 -0.40 -4.52 5.75
C ALA A 20 -1.14 -3.85 6.93
N ALA A 21 -2.42 -3.49 6.77
CA ALA A 21 -3.25 -2.97 7.86
C ALA A 21 -3.53 -4.05 8.92
N ARG A 22 -3.96 -5.24 8.50
CA ARG A 22 -4.30 -6.37 9.37
C ARG A 22 -3.11 -6.89 10.17
N GLU A 23 -1.99 -7.09 9.50
CA GLU A 23 -0.76 -7.58 10.14
C GLU A 23 -0.07 -6.47 10.96
N VAL A 24 -0.58 -5.23 10.92
CA VAL A 24 -0.02 -4.04 11.62
C VAL A 24 1.44 -3.75 11.18
N VAL A 25 1.84 -4.26 10.02
CA VAL A 25 3.19 -4.14 9.47
C VAL A 25 3.30 -3.02 8.44
N PHE A 26 4.53 -2.53 8.22
CA PHE A 26 4.85 -1.40 7.33
C PHE A 26 4.19 -0.07 7.68
N CYS A 27 3.18 0.29 6.88
CA CYS A 27 2.47 1.55 6.88
C CYS A 27 1.10 1.44 7.54
N ARG A 28 0.63 0.23 7.86
CA ARG A 28 -0.75 -0.03 8.30
C ARG A 28 -1.80 0.35 7.25
N GLY A 29 -1.46 0.19 5.97
CA GLY A 29 -2.41 0.39 4.85
C GLY A 29 -3.10 1.77 4.86
N PHE A 30 -4.42 1.77 4.66
CA PHE A 30 -5.23 2.98 4.71
C PHE A 30 -5.60 3.43 6.13
N ASP A 31 -5.45 2.55 7.13
CA ASP A 31 -5.83 2.84 8.52
C ASP A 31 -4.99 3.95 9.14
N ARG A 32 -3.76 4.17 8.65
CA ARG A 32 -2.94 5.31 9.09
C ARG A 32 -3.47 6.68 8.64
N PHE A 33 -4.40 6.72 7.68
CA PHE A 33 -4.88 7.99 7.13
C PHE A 33 -6.26 8.37 7.69
N PRO A 34 -6.43 9.61 8.15
CA PRO A 34 -7.72 10.08 8.63
C PRO A 34 -8.71 10.22 7.46
N THR A 35 -10.00 9.98 7.71
CA THR A 35 -11.05 10.02 6.68
C THR A 35 -11.08 11.32 5.87
N PRO A 36 -10.92 12.53 6.47
CA PRO A 36 -10.87 13.77 5.70
C PRO A 36 -9.76 13.81 4.64
N LEU A 37 -8.59 13.23 4.93
CA LEU A 37 -7.49 13.17 3.96
C LEU A 37 -7.82 12.19 2.82
N LEU A 38 -8.47 11.07 3.12
CA LEU A 38 -8.92 10.13 2.10
C LEU A 38 -9.99 10.77 1.20
N GLN A 39 -10.94 11.52 1.77
CA GLN A 39 -11.94 12.27 1.01
C GLN A 39 -11.30 13.35 0.13
N GLU A 40 -10.28 14.06 0.63
CA GLU A 40 -9.55 15.06 -0.16
C GLU A 40 -8.82 14.42 -1.34
N ARG A 41 -8.04 13.36 -1.11
CA ARG A 41 -7.22 12.71 -2.14
C ARG A 41 -8.04 11.90 -3.14
N PHE A 42 -9.18 11.38 -2.72
CA PHE A 42 -10.11 10.64 -3.55
C PHE A 42 -11.44 11.37 -3.68
N ALA A 43 -11.43 12.69 -3.82
CA ALA A 43 -12.63 13.51 -3.94
C ALA A 43 -13.56 13.08 -5.09
N TRP A 44 -12.98 12.50 -6.14
CA TRP A 44 -13.68 11.93 -7.29
C TRP A 44 -14.36 10.58 -6.99
N MET A 45 -14.07 9.94 -5.85
CA MET A 45 -14.79 8.77 -5.31
C MET A 45 -15.71 9.13 -4.15
N ALA A 46 -15.40 10.23 -3.44
CA ALA A 46 -16.13 10.75 -2.28
C ALA A 46 -17.20 11.79 -2.67
N HIS A 47 -17.95 11.54 -3.75
CA HIS A 47 -19.03 12.44 -4.20
C HIS A 47 -20.20 12.54 -3.21
N ASP A 48 -20.31 11.58 -2.29
CA ASP A 48 -21.25 11.61 -1.18
C ASP A 48 -20.54 12.19 0.06
N PRO A 49 -20.95 13.36 0.56
CA PRO A 49 -20.32 13.99 1.73
C PRO A 49 -20.50 13.19 3.03
N ASP A 50 -21.53 12.34 3.09
CA ASP A 50 -21.87 11.52 4.26
C ASP A 50 -21.37 10.07 4.08
N ILE A 51 -20.48 9.81 3.11
CA ILE A 51 -19.91 8.48 2.89
C ILE A 51 -19.22 7.97 4.16
N GLU A 52 -19.67 6.80 4.61
CA GLU A 52 -19.03 6.10 5.71
C GLU A 52 -17.59 5.72 5.34
N ARG A 53 -16.68 5.75 6.33
CA ARG A 53 -15.26 5.46 6.10
C ARG A 53 -15.05 4.11 5.40
N GLU A 54 -15.74 3.08 5.86
CA GLU A 54 -15.61 1.72 5.32
C GLU A 54 -16.04 1.64 3.85
N GLU A 55 -17.11 2.34 3.49
CA GLU A 55 -17.58 2.43 2.10
C GLU A 55 -16.58 3.19 1.22
N LEU A 56 -15.99 4.28 1.72
CA LEU A 56 -14.93 4.99 1.00
C LEU A 56 -13.69 4.11 0.79
N LEU A 57 -13.28 3.35 1.80
CA LEU A 57 -12.15 2.42 1.71
C LEU A 57 -12.42 1.29 0.71
N ASP A 58 -13.63 0.71 0.70
CA ASP A 58 -14.02 -0.31 -0.29
C ASP A 58 -13.93 0.22 -1.72
N ARG A 59 -14.39 1.46 -1.97
CA ARG A 59 -14.25 2.10 -3.30
C ARG A 59 -12.78 2.28 -3.70
N ILE A 60 -11.96 2.78 -2.79
CA ILE A 60 -10.52 2.97 -3.01
C ILE A 60 -9.85 1.63 -3.34
N ARG A 61 -10.15 0.55 -2.60
CA ARG A 61 -9.60 -0.79 -2.82
C ARG A 61 -9.95 -1.31 -4.21
N ARG A 62 -11.23 -1.25 -4.59
CA ARG A 62 -11.69 -1.70 -5.91
C ARG A 62 -11.02 -0.93 -7.04
N TRP A 63 -10.87 0.38 -6.87
CA TRP A 63 -10.14 1.19 -7.85
C TRP A 63 -8.68 0.76 -7.95
N ILE A 64 -7.97 0.56 -6.83
CA ILE A 64 -6.57 0.12 -6.84
C ILE A 64 -6.41 -1.23 -7.52
N HIS A 65 -7.27 -2.21 -7.21
CA HIS A 65 -7.25 -3.50 -7.89
C HIS A 65 -7.48 -3.38 -9.40
N ALA A 66 -8.40 -2.50 -9.82
CA ALA A 66 -8.58 -2.23 -11.24
C ALA A 66 -7.32 -1.61 -11.86
N ARG A 67 -6.61 -0.72 -11.15
CA ARG A 67 -5.34 -0.14 -11.61
C ARG A 67 -4.21 -1.17 -11.66
N GLU A 68 -4.10 -2.07 -10.70
CA GLU A 68 -3.14 -3.20 -10.72
C GLU A 68 -3.29 -3.98 -12.04
N GLN A 69 -4.53 -4.30 -12.43
CA GLN A 69 -4.81 -5.02 -13.68
C GLN A 69 -4.56 -4.17 -14.94
N VAL A 70 -5.01 -2.91 -14.95
CA VAL A 70 -4.90 -2.04 -16.14
C VAL A 70 -3.45 -1.66 -16.44
N LEU A 71 -2.63 -1.48 -15.40
CA LEU A 71 -1.23 -1.05 -15.52
C LEU A 71 -0.23 -2.22 -15.48
N ASP A 72 -0.70 -3.46 -15.34
CA ASP A 72 0.15 -4.65 -15.11
C ASP A 72 1.10 -4.45 -13.92
N LEU A 73 0.57 -3.86 -12.84
CA LEU A 73 1.31 -3.55 -11.63
C LEU A 73 1.02 -4.58 -10.54
N PRO A 74 2.05 -5.19 -9.93
CA PRO A 74 1.85 -6.30 -9.00
C PRO A 74 1.19 -5.92 -7.68
N THR A 75 1.33 -4.68 -7.20
CA THR A 75 0.80 -4.30 -5.88
C THR A 75 0.23 -2.89 -5.85
N ALA A 76 -0.68 -2.67 -4.90
CA ALA A 76 -1.19 -1.36 -4.52
C ALA A 76 -0.07 -0.34 -4.27
N CYS A 77 1.06 -0.75 -3.68
CA CYS A 77 2.21 0.14 -3.49
C CYS A 77 2.82 0.59 -4.82
N ASP A 78 2.81 -0.27 -5.84
CA ASP A 78 3.30 0.09 -7.18
C ASP A 78 2.32 1.03 -7.87
N VAL A 79 1.01 0.74 -7.79
CA VAL A 79 -0.04 1.66 -8.27
C VAL A 79 0.11 3.04 -7.62
N MET A 80 0.23 3.08 -6.30
CA MET A 80 0.34 4.35 -5.57
C MET A 80 1.65 5.10 -5.88
N LYS A 81 2.74 4.39 -6.22
CA LYS A 81 3.99 5.01 -6.67
C LYS A 81 3.79 5.75 -8.00
N GLU A 82 3.08 5.14 -8.95
CA GLU A 82 2.85 5.72 -10.27
C GLU A 82 1.80 6.85 -10.24
N GLU A 83 0.72 6.68 -9.48
CA GLU A 83 -0.37 7.68 -9.40
C GLU A 83 -0.05 8.82 -8.41
N GLY A 84 0.71 8.55 -7.34
CA GLY A 84 1.17 9.57 -6.39
C GLY A 84 0.09 10.22 -5.52
N ASP A 85 -1.17 9.80 -5.63
CA ASP A 85 -2.31 10.53 -5.05
C ASP A 85 -2.39 10.53 -3.51
N LEU A 86 -1.87 9.49 -2.84
CA LEU A 86 -1.98 9.34 -1.38
C LEU A 86 -0.66 8.94 -0.70
N CYS A 87 0.06 7.98 -1.27
CA CYS A 87 1.37 7.56 -0.77
C CYS A 87 2.31 7.24 -1.93
N ARG A 88 3.63 7.21 -1.69
CA ARG A 88 4.62 6.88 -2.72
C ARG A 88 5.01 5.40 -2.74
N GLY A 89 4.11 4.54 -2.23
CA GLY A 89 4.39 3.11 -2.10
C GLY A 89 5.68 2.83 -1.34
N TRP A 90 6.47 1.90 -1.87
CA TRP A 90 7.76 1.46 -1.31
C TRP A 90 8.79 2.58 -1.17
N ALA A 91 8.74 3.62 -2.01
CA ALA A 91 9.66 4.76 -1.94
C ALA A 91 9.48 5.62 -0.67
N THR A 92 8.44 5.35 0.13
CA THR A 92 8.21 6.04 1.40
C THR A 92 9.13 5.53 2.53
N PHE A 93 9.77 4.37 2.38
CA PHE A 93 10.53 3.73 3.45
C PHE A 93 12.04 3.88 3.23
N ASN A 94 12.76 4.30 4.28
CA ASN A 94 14.21 4.20 4.30
C ASN A 94 14.64 2.74 4.55
N LEU A 95 15.93 2.44 4.32
CA LEU A 95 16.49 1.09 4.47
C LEU A 95 16.26 0.51 5.88
N GLU A 96 16.41 1.34 6.92
CA GLU A 96 16.17 0.95 8.32
C GLU A 96 14.74 0.48 8.54
N LYS A 97 13.75 1.19 7.98
CA LYS A 97 12.35 0.84 8.13
C LYS A 97 11.97 -0.39 7.31
N LEU A 98 12.60 -0.60 6.15
CA LEU A 98 12.46 -1.84 5.39
C LEU A 98 13.01 -3.04 6.17
N ALA A 99 14.18 -2.89 6.82
CA ALA A 99 14.77 -3.93 7.66
C ALA A 99 13.88 -4.26 8.87
N ALA A 100 13.37 -3.23 9.56
CA ALA A 100 12.45 -3.40 10.69
C ALA A 100 11.16 -4.12 10.28
N SER A 101 10.53 -3.71 9.18
CA SER A 101 9.33 -4.37 8.68
C SER A 101 9.59 -5.81 8.20
N TYR A 102 10.79 -6.12 7.68
CA TYR A 102 11.18 -7.50 7.40
C TYR A 102 11.25 -8.33 8.68
N GLN A 103 11.87 -7.80 9.74
CA GLN A 103 11.94 -8.50 11.03
C GLN A 103 10.55 -8.74 11.63
N GLU A 104 9.65 -7.76 11.58
CA GLU A 104 8.27 -7.90 12.06
C GLU A 104 7.52 -9.02 11.33
N LEU A 105 7.69 -9.13 10.01
CA LEU A 105 6.99 -10.12 9.17
C LEU A 105 7.57 -11.53 9.24
N PHE A 106 8.90 -11.63 9.29
CA PHE A 106 9.61 -12.89 9.11
C PHE A 106 10.28 -13.38 10.40
N GLY A 107 10.20 -12.61 11.49
CA GLY A 107 10.89 -12.90 12.75
C GLY A 107 12.43 -12.89 12.63
N GLN A 108 12.96 -12.40 11.51
CA GLN A 108 14.38 -12.48 11.16
C GLN A 108 14.94 -11.09 10.88
N ALA A 109 16.03 -10.74 11.55
CA ALA A 109 16.77 -9.52 11.24
C ALA A 109 17.57 -9.69 9.94
N VAL A 110 17.51 -8.69 9.06
CA VAL A 110 18.27 -8.62 7.81
C VAL A 110 18.88 -7.24 7.64
N GLU A 111 19.99 -7.16 6.92
CA GLU A 111 20.54 -5.90 6.42
C GLU A 111 19.91 -5.59 5.06
N VAL A 112 19.30 -4.42 4.92
CA VAL A 112 18.76 -3.94 3.64
C VAL A 112 19.76 -2.93 3.07
N VAL A 113 20.33 -3.26 1.93
CA VAL A 113 21.26 -2.41 1.19
C VAL A 113 20.56 -1.79 -0.03
N ALA A 114 20.95 -0.58 -0.40
CA ALA A 114 20.51 0.01 -1.66
C ALA A 114 21.04 -0.82 -2.83
N ASP A 115 20.22 -1.02 -3.85
CA ASP A 115 20.69 -1.64 -5.08
C ASP A 115 21.57 -0.63 -5.83
N PRO A 116 22.88 -0.90 -6.00
CA PRO A 116 23.78 0.02 -6.71
C PRO A 116 23.42 0.20 -8.19
N GLN A 117 22.53 -0.62 -8.75
CA GLN A 117 22.05 -0.52 -10.13
C GLN A 117 20.79 0.34 -10.28
N ILE A 118 20.13 0.71 -9.18
CA ILE A 118 19.00 1.65 -9.19
C ILE A 118 19.56 3.05 -8.87
N VAL A 119 20.10 3.70 -9.89
CA VAL A 119 20.42 5.14 -9.85
C VAL A 119 19.12 5.86 -10.20
N GLU A 120 18.51 6.55 -9.24
CA GLU A 120 17.36 7.43 -9.52
C GLU A 120 17.78 8.49 -10.55
N PRO A 121 16.96 8.77 -11.59
CA PRO A 121 17.10 9.99 -12.38
C PRO A 121 16.68 11.24 -11.60
#